data_AF-A0A6M0C3A4-F1
#
_entry.id   AF-A0A6M0C3A4-F1
#
_cell.length_a   1.000
_cell.length_b   1.000
_cell.length_c   1.000
_cell.angle_alpha   90.00
_cell.angle_beta   90.00
_cell.angle_gamma   90.00
#
_symmetry.space_group_name_H-M   'P 1'
#
loop_
_entity.id
_entity.type
_entity.pdbx_description
1 polymer ?
#
loop_
_entity_poly.entity_id
_entity_poly.type
_entity_poly.pdbx_seq_one_letter_code
_entity_poly.pdbx_strand_id
1 'polypeptide(L)' 'MKAIMVVGTTSHAGKSLITAAICRILSRRGWRVSPFKGQNMALNSYVT' A
#
# COMPACT_ATOMS: atom_id res chain seq x y z
N MET A 1 -10.25 14.04 5.58
CA MET A 1 -9.81 12.63 5.46
C MET A 1 -8.37 12.52 5.92
N LYS A 2 -7.99 11.44 6.63
CA LYS A 2 -6.59 11.17 7.02
C LYS A 2 -6.05 10.05 6.12
N ALA A 3 -4.86 10.25 5.55
CA ALA A 3 -4.21 9.28 4.66
C ALA A 3 -2.73 9.14 5.03
N ILE A 4 -2.20 7.92 4.87
CA ILE A 4 -0.78 7.60 5.06
C ILE A 4 -0.30 6.99 3.75
N MET A 5 0.72 7.58 3.14
CA MET A 5 1.35 7.05 1.94
C MET A 5 2.57 6.21 2.33
N VAL A 6 2.61 4.96 1.86
CA VAL A 6 3.77 4.08 2.02
C VAL A 6 4.58 4.12 0.73
N VAL A 7 5.75 4.75 0.78
CA VAL A 7 6.67 4.93 -0.35
C VAL A 7 7.92 4.07 -0.19
N GLY A 8 8.63 3.84 -1.29
CA GLY A 8 9.87 3.09 -1.30
C GLY A 8 10.60 3.30 -2.63
N THR A 9 11.93 3.28 -2.57
CA THR A 9 12.82 3.67 -3.67
C THR A 9 13.01 2.58 -4.74
N THR A 10 12.61 1.35 -4.45
CA THR A 10 12.70 0.22 -5.39
C THR A 10 11.40 -0.59 -5.45
N SER A 11 11.21 -1.27 -6.58
CA SER A 11 10.21 -2.33 -6.72
C SER A 11 10.54 -3.47 -5.74
N HIS A 12 9.51 -4.16 -5.22
CA HIS A 12 9.67 -5.22 -4.21
C HIS A 12 10.25 -4.82 -2.84
N ALA A 13 10.39 -3.53 -2.53
CA ALA A 13 10.79 -3.03 -1.21
C ALA A 13 9.82 -3.37 -0.04
N GLY A 14 8.85 -4.27 -0.22
CA GLY A 14 7.90 -4.64 0.83
C GLY A 14 6.77 -3.63 1.09
N LYS A 15 6.59 -2.61 0.24
CA LYS A 15 5.56 -1.56 0.42
C LYS A 15 4.16 -2.12 0.70
N SER A 16 3.71 -3.11 -0.08
CA SER A 16 2.38 -3.73 0.11
C SER A 16 2.27 -4.47 1.44
N LEU A 17 3.34 -5.15 1.87
CA LEU A 17 3.39 -5.89 3.13
C LEU A 17 3.35 -4.93 4.34
N ILE A 18 4.10 -3.82 4.27
CA ILE A 18 4.08 -2.78 5.29
C ILE A 18 2.71 -2.11 5.35
N THR A 19 2.10 -1.76 4.21
CA THR A 19 0.74 -1.21 4.16
C THR A 19 -0.26 -2.16 4.83
N ALA A 20 -0.21 -3.45 4.53
CA ALA A 20 -1.08 -4.45 5.16
C ALA A 20 -0.86 -4.55 6.69
N ALA A 21 0.39 -4.52 7.14
CA ALA A 21 0.72 -4.53 8.57
C ALA A 21 0.18 -3.30 9.30
N ILE A 22 0.32 -2.10 8.72
CA ILE A 22 -0.23 -0.85 9.26
C ILE A 22 -1.76 -0.93 9.33
N CYS A 23 -2.42 -1.36 8.26
CA CYS A 23 -3.87 -1.55 8.25
C CYS A 23 -4.33 -2.52 9.36
N ARG A 24 -3.60 -3.63 9.56
CA ARG A 24 -3.90 -4.61 10.61
C ARG A 24 -3.77 -4.02 12.01
N ILE A 25 -2.72 -3.25 12.29
CA ILE A 25 -2.52 -2.61 13.61
C ILE A 25 -3.63 -1.58 13.88
N LEU A 26 -3.94 -0.73 12.90
CA LEU A 26 -4.98 0.29 13.05
C LEU A 26 -6.37 -0.33 13.22
N SER A 27 -6.69 -1.37 12.45
CA SER A 27 -7.93 -2.12 12.60
C SER A 27 -8.05 -2.77 13.98
N ARG A 28 -6.98 -3.36 14.52
CA ARG A 28 -6.95 -3.91 15.90
C ARG A 28 -7.16 -2.84 16.98
N ARG A 29 -6.81 -1.59 16.69
CA ARG A 29 -7.06 -0.43 17.59
C ARG A 29 -8.46 0.16 17.42
N GLY A 30 -9.35 -0.48 16.67
CA GLY A 30 -10.73 -0.03 16.45
C GLY A 30 -10.89 1.03 15.34
N TRP A 31 -9.85 1.32 14.56
CA TRP A 31 -9.93 2.29 13.47
C TRP A 31 -10.47 1.64 12.19
N ARG A 32 -11.42 2.33 11.54
CA ARG A 32 -11.88 1.97 10.21
C ARG A 32 -10.84 2.42 9.18
N VAL A 33 -10.09 1.47 8.66
CA VAL A 33 -9.00 1.70 7.69
C VAL A 33 -9.23 0.90 6.41
N SER A 34 -8.79 1.46 5.29
CA SER A 34 -8.83 0.79 3.99
C SER A 34 -7.53 1.08 3.23
N PRO A 35 -6.85 0.05 2.67
CA PRO A 35 -5.71 0.28 1.80
C PRO A 35 -6.16 0.87 0.47
N PHE A 36 -5.35 1.78 -0.09
CA PHE A 36 -5.58 2.35 -1.41
C PHE A 36 -4.27 2.37 -2.21
N LYS A 37 -4.32 1.90 -3.46
CA LYS A 37 -3.16 1.88 -4.36
C LYS A 37 -3.15 3.16 -5.20
N GLY A 38 -2.50 4.21 -4.70
CA GLY A 38 -2.52 5.54 -5.32
C GLY A 38 -1.77 5.64 -6.66
N GLN A 39 -0.78 4.78 -6.90
CA GLN A 39 -0.07 4.69 -8.17
C GLN A 39 0.24 3.22 -8.47
N ASN A 40 -0.22 2.74 -9.63
CA ASN A 40 0.15 1.43 -10.14
C ASN A 40 1.32 1.57 -11.10
N MET A 41 2.53 1.33 -10.60
CA MET A 41 3.74 1.22 -11.43
C MET A 41 4.11 -0.25 -11.64
N ALA A 42 3.11 -1.05 -12.01
CA ALA A 42 3.39 -2.29 -12.73
C ALA A 42 3.65 -1.85 -14.17
N LEU A 43 4.77 -2.28 -14.76
CA LEU A 43 5.01 -2.11 -16.19
C LEU A 43 3.69 -2.43 -16.92
N ASN A 44 3.26 -1.56 -17.84
CA ASN A 44 2.43 -2.02 -18.94
C ASN A 44 3.20 -3.20 -19.53
N SER A 45 2.83 -4.43 -19.17
CA SER A 45 3.31 -5.62 -19.84
C SER A 45 2.79 -5.47 -21.25
N TYR A 46 3.61 -4.90 -22.12
CA TYR A 46 3.33 -4.79 -23.53
C TYR A 46 2.93 -6.18 -24.01
N VAL A 47 1.64 -6.35 -24.30
CA VAL A 47 1.09 -7.55 -24.91
C VAL A 47 1.27 -7.34 -26.42
N THR A 48 2.20 -8.08 -27.00
CA THR A 48 2.27 -8.29 -28.45
C THR A 48 1.24 -9.32 -28.87
#